data_AF-A0A7Y0HRN2-F1
#
_entry.id   AF-A0A7Y0HRN2-F1
#
_cell.length_a   1.000
_cell.length_b   1.000
_cell.length_c   1.000
_cell.angle_alpha   90.00
_cell.angle_beta   90.00
_cell.angle_gamma   90.00
#
_symmetry.space_group_name_H-M   'P 1'
#
loop_
_entity.id
_entity.type
_entity.pdbx_description
1 polymer ?
#
loop_
_entity_poly.entity_id
_entity_poly.type
_entity_poly.pdbx_seq_one_letter_code
_entity_poly.pdbx_strand_id
1 'polypeptide(L)'
;MGDSIRKLSFAGRPKQHMSFWHPLRLQQVTIMMLLTAVSAYVLSDVNVAWPPITWNGLEVHVRDAQIGAAMSGAFFGALQARQCGEHSVIAPPVSCRSSVETVGRALGLLAAANVVAYAVGMLPSIMVTGSDAIGGVPDMLPLFAVVCNIACWPAVGFFIGLISQHPLSPVLAICVANALIGIPIVLSNSIAGFSMLSIAPVWQLGFPFVGERSHPGTAWARMVLFAMLGFSLCMACISVHRGTVMPRNRGDVRWFVWFVPPTVLGIIMVMMQPQLVAMDWMMRATCESAGRVTVCVAAPYRRALKPALVVGRKAYALFPQDEDITLVGLGLEGRDLSTVLGVSSEAINSRMITLSDVVVDNEAAYKQSIIEDLAIEFSGMNECANGEEGLNNAVKLRVTMSRILSNRKEAGDFTEWYENHRNEIQRCSLTAESGI
;
A
#
# COMPACT_ATOMS: atom_id res chain seq x y z
N MET A 1 73.89 -16.90 27.25
CA MET A 1 73.51 -15.64 27.94
C MET A 1 74.01 -14.49 27.09
N GLY A 2 73.15 -13.54 26.73
CA GLY A 2 73.57 -12.24 26.17
C GLY A 2 73.06 -11.94 24.75
N ASP A 3 71.76 -11.66 24.65
CA ASP A 3 71.07 -10.75 23.74
C ASP A 3 71.81 -10.16 22.53
N SER A 4 71.27 -10.42 21.33
CA SER A 4 71.34 -9.46 20.22
C SER A 4 69.97 -9.30 19.57
N ILE A 5 69.19 -8.43 20.20
CA ILE A 5 67.87 -7.97 19.80
C ILE A 5 68.02 -6.74 18.89
N ARG A 6 67.44 -6.86 17.68
CA ARG A 6 66.79 -5.83 16.84
C ARG A 6 67.52 -4.50 16.58
N LYS A 7 67.84 -4.29 15.30
CA LYS A 7 67.46 -3.05 14.59
C LYS A 7 66.94 -3.40 13.19
N LEU A 8 65.72 -3.94 13.13
CA LEU A 8 64.94 -3.89 11.89
C LEU A 8 64.32 -2.51 11.80
N SER A 9 64.99 -1.68 11.00
CA SER A 9 64.52 -0.41 10.46
C SER A 9 63.05 -0.53 10.03
N PHE A 10 62.17 0.18 10.73
CA PHE A 10 60.81 0.47 10.28
C PHE A 10 60.92 1.40 9.07
N ALA A 11 61.07 0.79 7.89
CA ALA A 11 60.86 1.48 6.62
C ALA A 11 59.47 2.12 6.64
N GLY A 12 59.44 3.43 6.39
CA GLY A 12 58.26 4.26 6.43
C GLY A 12 57.10 3.61 5.68
N ARG A 13 55.96 3.48 6.38
CA ARG A 13 54.71 3.15 5.70
C ARG A 13 54.47 4.25 4.67
N PRO A 14 54.46 3.94 3.36
CA PRO A 14 53.99 4.91 2.39
C PRO A 14 52.57 5.28 2.81
N LYS A 15 52.30 6.59 2.91
CA LYS A 15 50.92 7.10 2.99
C LYS A 15 50.23 6.60 1.73
N GLN A 16 49.60 5.43 1.83
CA GLN A 16 48.71 4.93 0.80
C GLN A 16 47.62 5.98 0.70
N HIS A 17 47.69 6.76 -0.38
CA HIS A 17 46.53 7.45 -0.91
C HIS A 17 45.38 6.44 -0.85
N MET A 18 44.38 6.75 -0.02
CA MET A 18 43.08 6.07 -0.04
C MET A 18 42.49 6.31 -1.43
N SER A 19 42.95 5.54 -2.42
CA SER A 19 42.27 5.41 -3.68
C SER A 19 40.89 4.88 -3.32
N PHE A 20 39.90 5.73 -3.59
CA PHE A 20 38.48 5.47 -3.45
C PHE A 20 38.16 4.32 -4.40
N TRP A 21 38.46 3.10 -3.97
CA TRP A 21 37.96 1.91 -4.62
C TRP A 21 36.44 1.99 -4.49
N HIS A 22 35.77 2.34 -5.57
CA HIS A 22 34.34 2.16 -5.74
C HIS A 22 34.13 0.76 -6.33
N PRO A 23 34.02 -0.31 -5.49
CA PRO A 23 33.60 -1.61 -5.99
C PRO A 23 32.14 -1.59 -6.46
N LEU A 24 31.38 -0.56 -6.09
CA LEU A 24 30.08 -0.27 -6.70
C LEU A 24 30.31 0.52 -7.98
N ARG A 25 30.07 -0.11 -9.15
CA ARG A 25 29.97 0.66 -10.39
C ARG A 25 28.84 1.65 -10.17
N LEU A 26 29.13 2.96 -10.13
CA LEU A 26 28.14 4.03 -9.95
C LEU A 26 26.90 3.78 -10.81
N GLN A 27 27.12 3.30 -12.04
CA GLN A 27 26.11 2.85 -12.98
C GLN A 27 25.09 1.85 -12.38
N GLN A 28 25.51 0.83 -11.63
CA GLN A 28 24.60 -0.15 -11.02
C GLN A 28 23.70 0.51 -9.97
N VAL A 29 24.27 1.38 -9.13
CA VAL A 29 23.50 2.13 -8.13
C VAL A 29 22.51 3.07 -8.81
N THR A 30 22.95 3.80 -9.84
CA THR A 30 22.09 4.71 -10.60
C THR A 30 20.94 3.98 -11.30
N ILE A 31 21.19 2.81 -11.93
CA ILE A 31 20.14 2.00 -12.56
C ILE A 31 19.16 1.49 -11.50
N MET A 32 19.66 1.00 -10.36
CA MET A 32 18.79 0.58 -9.25
C MET A 32 17.90 1.74 -8.81
N MET A 33 18.48 2.92 -8.58
CA MET A 33 17.73 4.12 -8.17
C MET A 33 16.67 4.50 -9.21
N LEU A 34 17.01 4.50 -10.50
CA LEU A 34 16.07 4.79 -11.57
C LEU A 34 14.89 3.80 -11.55
N LEU A 35 15.17 2.50 -11.50
CA LEU A 35 14.14 1.46 -11.48
C LEU A 35 13.26 1.56 -10.24
N THR A 36 13.84 1.79 -9.07
CA THR A 36 13.09 1.99 -7.83
C THR A 36 12.20 3.23 -7.90
N ALA A 37 12.72 4.37 -8.39
CA ALA A 37 11.96 5.61 -8.47
C ALA A 37 10.82 5.51 -9.48
N VAL A 38 11.07 4.97 -10.67
CA VAL A 38 10.05 4.81 -11.72
C VAL A 38 8.98 3.81 -11.28
N SER A 39 9.37 2.67 -10.69
CA SER A 39 8.40 1.69 -10.20
C SER A 39 7.55 2.22 -9.05
N ALA A 40 8.15 2.94 -8.10
CA ALA A 40 7.40 3.60 -7.02
C ALA A 40 6.41 4.63 -7.58
N TYR A 41 6.85 5.46 -8.54
CA TYR A 41 5.98 6.43 -9.21
C TYR A 41 4.79 5.75 -9.91
N VAL A 42 5.05 4.74 -10.75
CA VAL A 42 4.01 4.04 -11.51
C VAL A 42 3.06 3.29 -10.57
N LEU A 43 3.57 2.54 -9.59
CA LEU A 43 2.75 1.76 -8.67
C LEU A 43 2.02 2.62 -7.62
N SER A 44 2.36 3.91 -7.52
CA SER A 44 1.64 4.79 -6.60
C SER A 44 0.24 5.12 -7.12
N ASP A 45 0.01 5.16 -8.45
CA ASP A 45 -1.25 5.52 -9.11
C ASP A 45 -1.94 6.82 -8.60
N VAL A 46 -1.20 7.67 -7.85
CA VAL A 46 -1.78 8.77 -7.08
C VAL A 46 -2.20 9.96 -7.94
N ASN A 47 -1.55 10.19 -9.08
CA ASN A 47 -1.76 11.41 -9.88
C ASN A 47 -3.11 11.44 -10.62
N VAL A 48 -3.91 10.37 -10.55
CA VAL A 48 -5.18 10.24 -11.29
C VAL A 48 -6.38 10.04 -10.35
N ALA A 49 -6.15 9.82 -9.04
CA ALA A 49 -7.23 9.48 -8.11
C ALA A 49 -8.11 10.68 -7.72
N TRP A 50 -9.43 10.54 -7.94
CA TRP A 50 -10.48 11.43 -7.46
C TRP A 50 -11.49 10.64 -6.59
N PRO A 51 -11.89 11.17 -5.42
CA PRO A 51 -11.41 12.42 -4.84
C PRO A 51 -9.96 12.31 -4.37
N PRO A 52 -9.30 13.45 -4.11
CA PRO A 52 -7.90 13.46 -3.73
C PRO A 52 -7.60 12.57 -2.53
N ILE A 53 -6.43 11.96 -2.56
CA ILE A 53 -5.96 11.02 -1.55
C ILE A 53 -5.84 11.69 -0.18
N THR A 54 -6.28 10.97 0.85
CA THR A 54 -6.08 11.35 2.25
C THR A 54 -4.73 10.88 2.77
N TRP A 55 -4.24 11.45 3.87
CA TRP A 55 -2.98 10.99 4.48
C TRP A 55 -2.98 9.49 4.84
N ASN A 56 -4.14 8.93 5.21
CA ASN A 56 -4.26 7.48 5.47
C ASN A 56 -4.22 6.68 4.17
N GLY A 57 -4.86 7.17 3.10
CA GLY A 57 -4.76 6.56 1.78
C GLY A 57 -3.32 6.56 1.26
N LEU A 58 -2.56 7.64 1.47
CA LEU A 58 -1.15 7.70 1.11
C LEU A 58 -0.33 6.59 1.77
N GLU A 59 -0.64 6.22 3.02
CA GLU A 59 0.00 5.11 3.71
C GLU A 59 -0.16 3.78 2.95
N VAL A 60 -1.36 3.51 2.44
CA VAL A 60 -1.68 2.32 1.64
C VAL A 60 -0.82 2.30 0.37
N HIS A 61 -0.78 3.41 -0.36
CA HIS A 61 0.02 3.52 -1.59
C HIS A 61 1.52 3.41 -1.31
N VAL A 62 2.02 4.03 -0.24
CA VAL A 62 3.43 3.89 0.18
C VAL A 62 3.74 2.44 0.55
N ARG A 63 2.87 1.76 1.30
CA ARG A 63 3.10 0.36 1.63
C ARG A 63 3.07 -0.52 0.38
N ASP A 64 2.13 -0.33 -0.53
CA ASP A 64 1.92 -1.28 -1.62
C ASP A 64 2.81 -1.00 -2.85
N ALA A 65 3.28 0.24 -3.05
CA ALA A 65 4.20 0.60 -4.15
C ALA A 65 5.66 0.14 -3.94
N GLN A 66 6.01 -0.45 -2.79
CA GLN A 66 7.39 -0.88 -2.50
C GLN A 66 7.83 -2.15 -3.26
N ILE A 67 6.92 -2.82 -3.98
CA ILE A 67 7.20 -4.06 -4.74
C ILE A 67 8.38 -3.85 -5.72
N GLY A 68 8.40 -2.71 -6.42
CA GLY A 68 9.49 -2.38 -7.33
C GLY A 68 10.84 -2.17 -6.62
N ALA A 69 10.81 -1.49 -5.47
CA ALA A 69 11.99 -1.30 -4.61
C ALA A 69 12.53 -2.62 -4.04
N ALA A 70 11.64 -3.59 -3.81
CA ALA A 70 12.00 -4.92 -3.35
C ALA A 70 12.76 -5.71 -4.43
N MET A 71 12.22 -5.72 -5.65
CA MET A 71 12.83 -6.43 -6.77
C MET A 71 14.17 -5.81 -7.19
N SER A 72 14.22 -4.49 -7.35
CA SER A 72 15.45 -3.79 -7.71
C SER A 72 16.52 -3.94 -6.62
N GLY A 73 16.15 -3.68 -5.35
CA GLY A 73 17.05 -3.82 -4.21
C GLY A 73 17.65 -5.23 -4.13
N ALA A 74 16.82 -6.26 -4.18
CA ALA A 74 17.27 -7.65 -4.12
C ALA A 74 18.17 -8.03 -5.32
N PHE A 75 17.82 -7.61 -6.54
CA PHE A 75 18.60 -7.89 -7.73
C PHE A 75 20.01 -7.27 -7.66
N PHE A 76 20.10 -5.98 -7.35
CA PHE A 76 21.38 -5.28 -7.28
C PHE A 76 22.20 -5.66 -6.05
N GLY A 77 21.56 -6.02 -4.93
CA GLY A 77 22.22 -6.63 -3.78
C GLY A 77 22.94 -7.93 -4.16
N ALA A 78 22.25 -8.83 -4.88
CA ALA A 78 22.82 -10.09 -5.35
C ALA A 78 23.97 -9.88 -6.34
N LEU A 79 23.83 -8.93 -7.27
CA LEU A 79 24.91 -8.55 -8.19
C LEU A 79 26.15 -8.04 -7.45
N GLN A 80 25.95 -7.22 -6.41
CA GLN A 80 27.06 -6.69 -5.62
C GLN A 80 27.76 -7.80 -4.83
N ALA A 81 27.02 -8.76 -4.28
CA ALA A 81 27.59 -9.90 -3.56
C ALA A 81 28.52 -10.75 -4.45
N ARG A 82 28.18 -10.92 -5.74
CA ARG A 82 29.01 -11.67 -6.69
C ARG A 82 30.38 -11.05 -6.90
N GLN A 83 30.48 -9.72 -6.85
CA GLN A 83 31.75 -9.00 -7.00
C GLN A 83 32.68 -9.24 -5.79
N CYS A 84 32.12 -9.68 -4.66
CA CYS A 84 32.84 -10.00 -3.43
C CYS A 84 33.19 -11.50 -3.31
N GLY A 85 32.84 -12.34 -4.28
CA GLY A 85 33.07 -13.80 -4.26
C GLY A 85 34.48 -14.23 -4.69
N GLU A 86 34.83 -15.49 -4.38
CA GLU A 86 36.15 -16.11 -4.66
C GLU A 86 36.52 -16.13 -6.16
N HIS A 87 35.52 -16.04 -7.05
CA HIS A 87 35.70 -16.05 -8.51
C HIS A 87 35.73 -14.64 -9.15
N SER A 88 35.79 -13.58 -8.34
CA SER A 88 35.85 -12.21 -8.86
C SER A 88 37.25 -11.91 -9.42
N VAL A 89 37.32 -11.57 -10.71
CA VAL A 89 38.56 -11.15 -11.41
C VAL A 89 39.03 -9.76 -10.95
N ILE A 90 38.16 -9.03 -10.25
CA ILE A 90 38.48 -7.75 -9.62
C ILE A 90 39.32 -8.08 -8.38
N ALA A 91 40.59 -7.67 -8.40
CA ALA A 91 41.62 -7.96 -7.39
C ALA A 91 41.02 -8.25 -6.01
N PRO A 92 41.19 -9.47 -5.47
CA PRO A 92 40.53 -9.88 -4.23
C PRO A 92 40.85 -8.85 -3.15
N PRO A 93 39.86 -8.48 -2.31
CA PRO A 93 40.10 -7.54 -1.23
C PRO A 93 41.28 -8.04 -0.43
N VAL A 94 42.36 -7.25 -0.44
CA VAL A 94 43.61 -7.54 0.27
C VAL A 94 43.24 -8.10 1.65
N SER A 95 43.79 -9.25 2.02
CA SER A 95 43.48 -10.06 3.21
C SER A 95 43.53 -9.34 4.57
N CYS A 96 43.83 -8.04 4.58
CA CYS A 96 43.88 -7.16 5.74
C CYS A 96 42.62 -6.31 5.96
N ARG A 97 41.59 -6.33 5.09
CA ARG A 97 40.37 -5.50 5.26
C ARG A 97 39.30 -6.19 6.09
N SER A 98 38.65 -5.44 6.98
CA SER A 98 37.56 -5.96 7.82
C SER A 98 36.33 -6.28 6.97
N SER A 99 35.85 -7.53 7.01
CA SER A 99 34.61 -7.96 6.34
C SER A 99 33.39 -7.11 6.74
N VAL A 100 33.40 -6.57 7.96
CA VAL A 100 32.34 -5.68 8.48
C VAL A 100 32.31 -4.38 7.70
N GLU A 101 33.49 -3.80 7.43
CA GLU A 101 33.58 -2.52 6.72
C GLU A 101 33.18 -2.67 5.25
N THR A 102 33.62 -3.75 4.60
CA THR A 102 33.29 -4.02 3.19
C THR A 102 31.79 -4.26 3.00
N VAL A 103 31.21 -5.19 3.75
CA VAL A 103 29.78 -5.55 3.64
C VAL A 103 28.91 -4.40 4.14
N GLY A 104 29.26 -3.81 5.28
CA GLY A 104 28.51 -2.70 5.88
C GLY A 104 28.46 -1.48 4.96
N ARG A 105 29.57 -1.12 4.31
CA ARG A 105 29.59 0.01 3.36
C ARG A 105 28.81 -0.28 2.09
N ALA A 106 28.92 -1.50 1.55
CA ALA A 106 28.18 -1.89 0.34
C ALA A 106 26.66 -1.91 0.59
N LEU A 107 26.23 -2.58 1.65
CA LEU A 107 24.82 -2.65 2.04
C LEU A 107 24.29 -1.29 2.47
N GLY A 108 25.05 -0.53 3.24
CA GLY A 108 24.65 0.82 3.67
C GLY A 108 24.41 1.76 2.49
N LEU A 109 25.30 1.73 1.47
CA LEU A 109 25.11 2.54 0.26
C LEU A 109 23.89 2.09 -0.55
N LEU A 110 23.73 0.77 -0.77
CA LEU A 110 22.59 0.25 -1.53
C LEU A 110 21.25 0.50 -0.81
N ALA A 111 21.20 0.32 0.51
CA ALA A 111 20.02 0.59 1.31
C ALA A 111 19.65 2.08 1.26
N ALA A 112 20.62 2.97 1.48
CA ALA A 112 20.38 4.41 1.40
C ALA A 112 19.93 4.83 0.00
N ALA A 113 20.57 4.33 -1.05
CA ALA A 113 20.19 4.61 -2.43
C ALA A 113 18.77 4.11 -2.76
N ASN A 114 18.39 2.91 -2.28
CA ASN A 114 17.06 2.36 -2.51
C ASN A 114 15.98 3.17 -1.80
N VAL A 115 16.21 3.53 -0.53
CA VAL A 115 15.28 4.37 0.25
C VAL A 115 15.12 5.75 -0.37
N VAL A 116 16.23 6.41 -0.73
CA VAL A 116 16.19 7.74 -1.36
C VAL A 116 15.47 7.68 -2.71
N ALA A 117 15.78 6.71 -3.55
CA ALA A 117 15.11 6.55 -4.83
C ALA A 117 13.61 6.30 -4.69
N TYR A 118 13.21 5.48 -3.71
CA TYR A 118 11.82 5.23 -3.42
C TYR A 118 11.11 6.52 -2.95
N ALA A 119 11.71 7.27 -2.03
CA ALA A 119 11.17 8.54 -1.58
C ALA A 119 11.04 9.56 -2.71
N VAL A 120 12.00 9.61 -3.64
CA VAL A 120 11.93 10.44 -4.86
C VAL A 120 10.77 10.00 -5.76
N GLY A 121 10.56 8.69 -5.95
CA GLY A 121 9.44 8.16 -6.73
C GLY A 121 8.07 8.47 -6.13
N MET A 122 7.96 8.50 -4.79
CA MET A 122 6.72 8.84 -4.08
C MET A 122 6.51 10.34 -3.87
N LEU A 123 7.50 11.18 -4.19
CA LEU A 123 7.43 12.62 -3.97
C LEU A 123 6.20 13.28 -4.64
N PRO A 124 5.83 12.93 -5.90
CA PRO A 124 4.61 13.46 -6.51
C PRO A 124 3.36 13.13 -5.71
N SER A 125 3.24 11.89 -5.22
CA SER A 125 2.10 11.44 -4.41
C SER A 125 1.99 12.23 -3.10
N ILE A 126 3.13 12.51 -2.46
CA ILE A 126 3.21 13.31 -1.23
C ILE A 126 2.83 14.77 -1.53
N MET A 127 3.30 15.33 -2.65
CA MET A 127 2.98 16.70 -3.06
C MET A 127 1.48 16.88 -3.35
N VAL A 128 0.88 15.97 -4.12
CA VAL A 128 -0.56 15.99 -4.44
C VAL A 128 -1.40 15.82 -3.18
N THR A 129 -1.07 14.83 -2.34
CA THR A 129 -1.73 14.65 -1.04
C THR A 129 -1.60 15.90 -0.19
N GLY A 130 -0.40 16.50 -0.13
CA GLY A 130 -0.13 17.70 0.66
C GLY A 130 -0.85 18.95 0.16
N SER A 131 -1.07 19.10 -1.16
CA SER A 131 -1.82 20.23 -1.71
C SER A 131 -3.34 20.06 -1.56
N ASP A 132 -3.83 18.83 -1.57
CA ASP A 132 -5.26 18.55 -1.71
C ASP A 132 -5.95 18.00 -0.45
N ALA A 133 -5.21 17.35 0.46
CA ALA A 133 -5.80 16.79 1.67
C ALA A 133 -6.30 17.89 2.61
N ILE A 134 -7.61 17.87 2.89
CA ILE A 134 -8.25 18.81 3.82
C ILE A 134 -8.15 18.23 5.24
N GLY A 135 -7.02 18.53 5.90
CA GLY A 135 -6.78 18.18 7.30
C GLY A 135 -6.07 16.85 7.54
N GLY A 136 -5.58 16.68 8.77
CA GLY A 136 -4.72 15.56 9.16
C GLY A 136 -3.24 15.80 8.86
N VAL A 137 -2.40 14.90 9.38
CA VAL A 137 -0.97 14.81 9.10
C VAL A 137 -0.66 13.35 8.76
N PRO A 138 0.37 13.07 7.95
CA PRO A 138 0.80 11.70 7.71
C PRO A 138 1.14 11.02 9.04
N ASP A 139 0.65 9.79 9.23
CA ASP A 139 1.15 8.95 10.31
C ASP A 139 2.57 8.50 9.95
N MET A 140 3.54 9.05 10.66
CA MET A 140 4.95 8.83 10.37
C MET A 140 5.39 7.42 10.77
N LEU A 141 4.73 6.79 11.74
CA LEU A 141 5.13 5.48 12.26
C LEU A 141 5.01 4.35 11.22
N PRO A 142 3.88 4.16 10.52
CA PRO A 142 3.79 3.18 9.43
C PRO A 142 4.69 3.56 8.25
N LEU A 143 4.89 4.84 7.94
CA LEU A 143 5.83 5.28 6.92
C LEU A 143 7.27 4.88 7.26
N PHE A 144 7.69 5.02 8.52
CA PHE A 144 8.98 4.53 8.98
C PHE A 144 9.10 3.02 8.89
N ALA A 145 8.04 2.27 9.18
CA ALA A 145 8.03 0.82 8.99
C ALA A 145 8.28 0.44 7.52
N VAL A 146 7.68 1.16 6.57
CA VAL A 146 7.92 0.98 5.13
C VAL A 146 9.36 1.31 4.76
N VAL A 147 9.92 2.42 5.27
CA VAL A 147 11.32 2.79 5.04
C VAL A 147 12.28 1.70 5.55
N CYS A 148 12.05 1.19 6.77
CA CYS A 148 12.83 0.08 7.32
C CYS A 148 12.74 -1.17 6.42
N ASN A 149 11.55 -1.49 5.92
CA ASN A 149 11.36 -2.62 5.03
C ASN A 149 12.12 -2.45 3.70
N ILE A 150 12.02 -1.26 3.07
CA ILE A 150 12.69 -0.95 1.81
C ILE A 150 14.21 -1.08 1.93
N ALA A 151 14.77 -0.67 3.07
CA ALA A 151 16.18 -0.78 3.37
C ALA A 151 16.68 -2.22 3.49
N CYS A 152 15.80 -3.19 3.76
CA CYS A 152 16.17 -4.60 3.95
C CYS A 152 16.41 -5.34 2.64
N TRP A 153 15.73 -4.98 1.55
CA TRP A 153 15.77 -5.74 0.29
C TRP A 153 17.15 -5.90 -0.34
N PRO A 154 18.03 -4.87 -0.35
CA PRO A 154 19.41 -5.06 -0.77
C PRO A 154 20.17 -6.11 0.04
N ALA A 155 19.91 -6.19 1.35
CA ALA A 155 20.54 -7.19 2.22
C ALA A 155 20.02 -8.61 1.94
N VAL A 156 18.72 -8.77 1.65
CA VAL A 156 18.13 -10.05 1.19
C VAL A 156 18.84 -10.54 -0.07
N GLY A 157 18.94 -9.66 -1.08
CA GLY A 157 19.62 -9.98 -2.33
C GLY A 157 21.08 -10.34 -2.15
N PHE A 158 21.80 -9.53 -1.37
CA PHE A 158 23.22 -9.74 -1.10
C PHE A 158 23.47 -11.09 -0.42
N PHE A 159 22.64 -11.45 0.57
CA PHE A 159 22.70 -12.73 1.26
C PHE A 159 22.52 -13.92 0.29
N ILE A 160 21.51 -13.85 -0.58
CA ILE A 160 21.26 -14.87 -1.61
C ILE A 160 22.44 -14.97 -2.57
N GLY A 161 23.00 -13.84 -2.99
CA GLY A 161 24.18 -13.78 -3.85
C GLY A 161 25.41 -14.45 -3.22
N LEU A 162 25.63 -14.25 -1.91
CA LEU A 162 26.74 -14.86 -1.18
C LEU A 162 26.60 -16.39 -1.03
N ILE A 163 25.39 -16.87 -0.74
CA ILE A 163 25.15 -18.31 -0.48
C ILE A 163 25.08 -19.11 -1.78
N SER A 164 24.34 -18.61 -2.78
CA SER A 164 24.11 -19.39 -3.99
C SER A 164 25.36 -19.50 -4.87
N GLN A 165 26.22 -18.47 -4.86
CA GLN A 165 27.43 -18.35 -5.70
C GLN A 165 27.21 -18.65 -7.21
N HIS A 166 25.95 -18.67 -7.65
CA HIS A 166 25.54 -19.11 -8.98
C HIS A 166 25.34 -17.90 -9.91
N PRO A 167 25.58 -18.03 -11.23
CA PRO A 167 25.35 -16.93 -12.17
C PRO A 167 23.89 -16.42 -12.21
N LEU A 168 22.94 -17.26 -11.83
CA LEU A 168 21.51 -16.90 -11.76
C LEU A 168 21.08 -16.35 -10.39
N SER A 169 22.02 -16.06 -9.48
CA SER A 169 21.69 -15.53 -8.14
C SER A 169 20.86 -14.24 -8.14
N PRO A 170 20.99 -13.29 -9.09
CA PRO A 170 20.12 -12.12 -9.13
C PRO A 170 18.66 -12.47 -9.47
N VAL A 171 18.45 -13.46 -10.33
CA VAL A 171 17.11 -13.96 -10.67
C VAL A 171 16.51 -14.68 -9.47
N LEU A 172 17.31 -15.52 -8.79
CA LEU A 172 16.89 -16.18 -7.56
C LEU A 172 16.52 -15.16 -6.48
N ALA A 173 17.26 -14.06 -6.36
CA ALA A 173 16.95 -12.98 -5.41
C ALA A 173 15.60 -12.32 -5.69
N ILE A 174 15.26 -12.09 -6.97
CA ILE A 174 13.92 -11.60 -7.36
C ILE A 174 12.85 -12.63 -6.99
N CYS A 175 13.06 -13.91 -7.29
CA CYS A 175 12.10 -14.96 -6.94
C CYS A 175 11.85 -15.04 -5.44
N VAL A 176 12.91 -14.96 -4.62
CA VAL A 176 12.79 -14.96 -3.16
C VAL A 176 12.10 -13.68 -2.66
N ALA A 177 12.41 -12.50 -3.23
CA ALA A 177 11.73 -11.27 -2.87
C ALA A 177 10.21 -11.35 -3.15
N ASN A 178 9.83 -11.84 -4.33
CA ASN A 178 8.43 -12.05 -4.68
C ASN A 178 7.76 -13.10 -3.78
N ALA A 179 8.46 -14.18 -3.44
CA ALA A 179 7.95 -15.18 -2.49
C ALA A 179 7.72 -14.57 -1.09
N LEU A 180 8.66 -13.75 -0.58
CA LEU A 180 8.52 -13.08 0.72
C LEU A 180 7.38 -12.06 0.75
N ILE A 181 7.04 -11.45 -0.40
CA ILE A 181 5.89 -10.57 -0.54
C ILE A 181 4.59 -11.39 -0.65
N GLY A 182 4.55 -12.37 -1.55
CA GLY A 182 3.33 -13.08 -1.92
C GLY A 182 2.88 -14.14 -0.91
N ILE A 183 3.80 -14.86 -0.26
CA ILE A 183 3.44 -15.95 0.67
C ILE A 183 2.54 -15.43 1.81
N PRO A 184 2.89 -14.35 2.54
CA PRO A 184 2.01 -13.83 3.58
C PRO A 184 0.61 -13.44 3.09
N ILE A 185 0.50 -12.88 1.88
CA ILE A 185 -0.77 -12.46 1.27
C ILE A 185 -1.64 -13.69 0.94
N VAL A 186 -1.05 -14.72 0.33
CA VAL A 186 -1.76 -15.96 0.00
C VAL A 186 -2.20 -16.69 1.28
N LEU A 187 -1.34 -16.71 2.30
CA LEU A 187 -1.63 -17.37 3.58
C LEU A 187 -2.73 -16.64 4.36
N SER A 188 -2.80 -15.30 4.31
CA SER A 188 -3.89 -14.56 4.96
C SER A 188 -5.26 -14.81 4.34
N ASN A 189 -5.30 -15.17 3.05
CA ASN A 189 -6.55 -15.47 2.35
C ASN A 189 -7.00 -16.94 2.50
N SER A 190 -6.11 -17.84 2.92
CA SER A 190 -6.36 -19.30 2.96
C SER A 190 -6.44 -19.89 4.36
N ILE A 191 -5.75 -19.29 5.33
CA ILE A 191 -5.82 -19.67 6.75
C ILE A 191 -6.73 -18.66 7.44
N ALA A 192 -7.63 -19.13 8.32
CA ALA A 192 -8.59 -18.29 9.04
C ALA A 192 -7.88 -17.25 9.93
N GLY A 193 -7.52 -16.10 9.36
CA GLY A 193 -7.03 -14.93 10.08
C GLY A 193 -6.13 -14.00 9.26
N PHE A 194 -6.40 -12.70 9.36
CA PHE A 194 -5.54 -11.62 8.85
C PHE A 194 -4.18 -11.51 9.57
N SER A 195 -3.89 -12.40 10.53
CA SER A 195 -2.69 -12.37 11.38
C SER A 195 -1.37 -12.43 10.61
N MET A 196 -1.34 -13.10 9.45
CA MET A 196 -0.13 -13.16 8.60
C MET A 196 0.24 -11.80 8.00
N LEU A 197 -0.72 -10.89 7.85
CA LEU A 197 -0.45 -9.54 7.35
C LEU A 197 0.35 -8.70 8.36
N SER A 198 0.39 -9.09 9.63
CA SER A 198 1.20 -8.41 10.65
C SER A 198 2.69 -8.44 10.32
N ILE A 199 3.17 -9.49 9.63
CA ILE A 199 4.57 -9.64 9.21
C ILE A 199 4.77 -9.41 7.71
N ALA A 200 3.68 -9.28 6.94
CA ALA A 200 3.74 -9.07 5.52
C ALA A 200 4.36 -7.71 5.19
N PRO A 201 5.26 -7.61 4.19
CA PRO A 201 5.78 -6.33 3.74
C PRO A 201 4.68 -5.48 3.09
N VAL A 202 3.88 -6.09 2.22
CA VAL A 202 2.82 -5.51 1.39
C VAL A 202 1.50 -6.20 1.75
N TRP A 203 0.36 -5.49 1.68
CA TRP A 203 -0.94 -6.09 1.95
C TRP A 203 -1.81 -6.28 0.70
N GLN A 204 -1.75 -5.36 -0.28
CA GLN A 204 -2.59 -5.40 -1.49
C GLN A 204 -4.11 -5.47 -1.23
N LEU A 205 -4.55 -5.01 -0.05
CA LEU A 205 -5.94 -5.13 0.40
C LEU A 205 -6.64 -3.78 0.59
N GLY A 206 -6.02 -2.68 0.16
CA GLY A 206 -6.64 -1.34 0.16
C GLY A 206 -6.84 -0.69 1.54
N PHE A 207 -6.70 -1.41 2.65
CA PHE A 207 -6.85 -0.88 4.01
C PHE A 207 -5.54 -0.33 4.60
N PRO A 208 -5.56 0.58 5.60
CA PRO A 208 -6.73 1.10 6.31
C PRO A 208 -7.67 1.92 5.42
N PHE A 209 -8.98 1.70 5.58
CA PHE A 209 -10.00 2.51 4.92
C PHE A 209 -10.10 3.90 5.56
N VAL A 210 -10.90 4.78 4.97
CA VAL A 210 -11.12 6.10 5.58
C VAL A 210 -11.90 5.97 6.88
N GLY A 211 -11.47 6.72 7.90
CA GLY A 211 -11.93 6.52 9.27
C GLY A 211 -11.20 5.41 10.01
N GLU A 212 -10.27 4.75 9.36
CA GLU A 212 -9.36 3.81 9.98
C GLU A 212 -7.93 4.37 9.98
N ARG A 213 -7.15 3.95 10.96
CA ARG A 213 -5.72 4.22 11.03
C ARG A 213 -4.97 2.94 11.32
N SER A 214 -3.74 2.86 10.85
CA SER A 214 -2.85 1.79 11.28
C SER A 214 -2.73 1.78 12.79
N HIS A 215 -2.92 0.60 13.39
CA HIS A 215 -2.82 0.48 14.84
C HIS A 215 -1.36 0.75 15.26
N PRO A 216 -1.11 1.71 16.17
CA PRO A 216 0.25 2.18 16.45
C PRO A 216 1.15 1.07 17.00
N GLY A 217 0.60 0.17 17.81
CA GLY A 217 1.34 -1.00 18.30
C GLY A 217 1.79 -1.94 17.18
N THR A 218 0.98 -2.10 16.13
CA THR A 218 1.30 -2.96 14.99
C THR A 218 2.31 -2.29 14.07
N ALA A 219 2.13 -0.99 13.80
CA ALA A 219 3.08 -0.20 13.02
C ALA A 219 4.48 -0.18 13.68
N TRP A 220 4.52 0.01 15.01
CA TRP A 220 5.75 -0.10 15.79
C TRP A 220 6.37 -1.49 15.69
N ALA A 221 5.59 -2.56 15.91
CA ALA A 221 6.08 -3.92 15.85
C ALA A 221 6.67 -4.26 14.47
N ARG A 222 6.00 -3.81 13.38
CA ARG A 222 6.52 -3.95 12.01
C ARG A 222 7.81 -3.19 11.79
N MET A 223 7.90 -1.94 12.26
CA MET A 223 9.13 -1.15 12.20
C MET A 223 10.29 -1.88 12.89
N VAL A 224 10.07 -2.38 14.11
CA VAL A 224 11.08 -3.15 14.87
C VAL A 224 11.43 -4.45 14.15
N LEU A 225 10.45 -5.17 13.62
CA LEU A 225 10.65 -6.41 12.89
C LEU A 225 11.54 -6.19 11.66
N PHE A 226 11.23 -5.22 10.81
CA PHE A 226 12.03 -4.96 9.62
C PHE A 226 13.41 -4.38 9.96
N ALA A 227 13.51 -3.49 10.96
CA ALA A 227 14.82 -3.02 11.42
C ALA A 227 15.69 -4.17 11.94
N MET A 228 15.12 -5.07 12.72
CA MET A 228 15.80 -6.27 13.24
C MET A 228 16.16 -7.23 12.10
N LEU A 229 15.26 -7.45 11.14
CA LEU A 229 15.52 -8.29 9.96
C LEU A 229 16.68 -7.74 9.13
N GLY A 230 16.70 -6.44 8.84
CA GLY A 230 17.78 -5.78 8.11
C GLY A 230 19.13 -5.90 8.83
N PHE A 231 19.14 -5.69 10.15
CA PHE A 231 20.33 -5.88 10.98
C PHE A 231 20.82 -7.34 10.96
N SER A 232 19.90 -8.29 11.17
CA SER A 232 20.16 -9.72 11.13
C SER A 232 20.72 -10.17 9.78
N LEU A 233 20.15 -9.70 8.67
CA LEU A 233 20.64 -9.98 7.33
C LEU A 233 22.05 -9.42 7.11
N CYS A 234 22.32 -8.20 7.57
CA CYS A 234 23.66 -7.60 7.50
C CYS A 234 24.69 -8.45 8.26
N MET A 235 24.37 -8.86 9.49
CA MET A 235 25.24 -9.70 10.30
C MET A 235 25.41 -11.10 9.70
N ALA A 236 24.35 -11.69 9.15
CA ALA A 236 24.42 -12.95 8.41
C ALA A 236 25.32 -12.83 7.18
N CYS A 237 25.21 -11.75 6.40
CA CYS A 237 26.09 -11.48 5.27
C CYS A 237 27.56 -11.38 5.71
N ILE A 238 27.84 -10.68 6.80
CA ILE A 238 29.19 -10.58 7.39
C ILE A 238 29.71 -11.96 7.79
N SER A 239 28.90 -12.78 8.46
CA SER A 239 29.26 -14.14 8.88
C SER A 239 29.57 -15.04 7.69
N VAL A 240 28.72 -15.04 6.65
CA VAL A 240 28.92 -15.83 5.43
C VAL A 240 30.16 -15.35 4.67
N HIS A 241 30.34 -14.03 4.54
CA HIS A 241 31.50 -13.47 3.87
C HIS A 241 32.82 -13.77 4.61
N ARG A 242 32.83 -13.75 5.95
CA ARG A 242 34.00 -14.19 6.74
C ARG A 242 34.31 -15.66 6.54
N GLY A 243 33.30 -16.51 6.50
CA GLY A 243 33.45 -17.95 6.30
C GLY A 243 34.00 -18.33 4.93
N THR A 244 33.67 -17.56 3.89
CA THR A 244 34.21 -17.75 2.53
C THR A 244 35.66 -17.29 2.44
N VAL A 245 36.00 -16.10 2.98
CA VAL A 245 37.35 -15.52 2.87
C VAL A 245 38.38 -16.19 3.79
N MET A 246 37.98 -16.73 4.95
CA MET A 246 38.92 -17.30 5.94
C MET A 246 38.86 -18.84 5.99
N PRO A 247 39.86 -19.57 5.44
CA PRO A 247 39.85 -21.03 5.36
C PRO A 247 39.78 -21.74 6.72
N ARG A 248 40.24 -21.08 7.80
CA ARG A 248 40.23 -21.63 9.17
C ARG A 248 38.84 -21.66 9.82
N ASN A 249 37.88 -20.87 9.32
CA ASN A 249 36.52 -20.74 9.86
C ASN A 249 35.43 -21.38 8.96
N ARG A 250 35.81 -22.07 7.88
CA ARG A 250 34.85 -22.70 6.94
C ARG A 250 33.89 -23.70 7.59
N GLY A 251 34.23 -24.25 8.76
CA GLY A 251 33.44 -25.27 9.47
C GLY A 251 32.46 -24.78 10.54
N ASP A 252 32.45 -23.49 10.92
CA ASP A 252 31.71 -23.00 12.11
C ASP A 252 30.83 -21.77 11.81
N VAL A 253 30.36 -21.63 10.57
CA VAL A 253 29.57 -20.45 10.14
C VAL A 253 28.13 -20.56 10.63
N ARG A 254 27.88 -20.13 11.87
CA ARG A 254 26.56 -20.07 12.51
C ARG A 254 25.72 -18.87 12.05
N TRP A 255 25.62 -18.64 10.75
CA TRP A 255 24.87 -17.50 10.21
C TRP A 255 23.37 -17.58 10.53
N PHE A 256 22.83 -18.79 10.69
CA PHE A 256 21.42 -19.05 10.99
C PHE A 256 20.97 -18.46 12.34
N VAL A 257 21.89 -18.31 13.30
CA VAL A 257 21.59 -17.75 14.63
C VAL A 257 21.08 -16.30 14.52
N TRP A 258 21.54 -15.54 13.53
CA TRP A 258 21.09 -14.16 13.32
C TRP A 258 19.62 -14.07 12.88
N PHE A 259 19.04 -15.14 12.33
CA PHE A 259 17.63 -15.15 11.96
C PHE A 259 16.70 -15.51 13.12
N VAL A 260 17.22 -15.99 14.25
CA VAL A 260 16.40 -16.34 15.42
C VAL A 260 15.60 -15.13 15.95
N PRO A 261 16.22 -13.95 16.22
CA PRO A 261 15.47 -12.81 16.73
C PRO A 261 14.29 -12.34 15.84
N PRO A 262 14.46 -12.06 14.54
CA PRO A 262 13.34 -11.63 13.71
C PRO A 262 12.29 -12.73 13.53
N THR A 263 12.69 -14.02 13.53
CA THR A 263 11.75 -15.14 13.45
C THR A 263 10.90 -15.25 14.71
N VAL A 264 11.51 -15.16 15.91
CA VAL A 264 10.79 -15.19 17.18
C VAL A 264 9.82 -14.02 17.28
N LEU A 265 10.26 -12.81 16.90
CA LEU A 265 9.38 -11.65 16.88
C LEU A 265 8.22 -11.83 15.89
N GLY A 266 8.48 -12.33 14.68
CA GLY A 266 7.45 -12.63 13.69
C GLY A 266 6.44 -13.66 14.19
N ILE A 267 6.88 -14.73 14.86
CA ILE A 267 6.00 -15.73 15.48
C ILE A 267 5.12 -15.09 16.55
N ILE A 268 5.70 -14.26 17.43
CA ILE A 268 4.94 -13.54 18.47
C ILE A 268 3.88 -12.66 17.82
N MET A 269 4.24 -11.89 16.79
CA MET A 269 3.31 -11.02 16.08
C MET A 269 2.15 -11.81 15.44
N VAL A 270 2.44 -12.94 14.80
CA VAL A 270 1.37 -13.78 14.22
C VAL A 270 0.49 -14.40 15.30
N MET A 271 1.07 -14.87 16.41
CA MET A 271 0.34 -15.51 17.51
C MET A 271 -0.53 -14.55 18.31
N MET A 272 -0.10 -13.30 18.49
CA MET A 272 -0.89 -12.28 19.19
C MET A 272 -2.12 -11.79 18.41
N GLN A 273 -2.23 -12.14 17.13
CA GLN A 273 -3.31 -11.69 16.23
C GLN A 273 -3.57 -10.17 16.36
N PRO A 274 -2.55 -9.33 16.14
CA PRO A 274 -2.66 -7.91 16.42
C PRO A 274 -3.73 -7.30 15.53
N GLN A 275 -4.53 -6.43 16.13
CA GLN A 275 -5.41 -5.56 15.39
C GLN A 275 -4.54 -4.71 14.45
N LEU A 276 -4.64 -4.96 13.14
CA LEU A 276 -3.82 -4.26 12.14
C LEU A 276 -4.24 -2.80 12.01
N VAL A 277 -5.54 -2.57 12.23
CA VAL A 277 -6.22 -1.32 11.94
C VAL A 277 -7.13 -0.95 13.11
N ALA A 278 -7.01 0.28 13.57
CA ALA A 278 -7.84 0.86 14.61
C ALA A 278 -8.86 1.85 13.99
N MET A 279 -10.02 1.98 14.63
CA MET A 279 -10.96 3.04 14.27
C MET A 279 -10.41 4.40 14.70
N ASP A 280 -10.46 5.36 13.80
CA ASP A 280 -10.13 6.74 14.08
C ASP A 280 -11.27 7.39 14.86
N TRP A 281 -11.14 7.45 16.17
CA TRP A 281 -12.11 8.11 17.06
C TRP A 281 -12.23 9.63 16.82
N MET A 282 -11.28 10.23 16.10
CA MET A 282 -11.36 11.63 15.68
C MET A 282 -12.06 11.81 14.32
N MET A 283 -12.53 10.73 13.69
CA MET A 283 -13.26 10.81 12.44
C MET A 283 -14.52 11.65 12.62
N ARG A 284 -14.69 12.62 11.73
CA ARG A 284 -15.90 13.45 11.64
C ARG A 284 -16.52 13.30 10.27
N ALA A 285 -17.83 13.26 10.20
CA ALA A 285 -18.58 13.43 8.96
C ALA A 285 -18.81 14.92 8.71
N THR A 286 -18.88 15.27 7.43
CA THR A 286 -19.46 16.54 6.97
C THR A 286 -20.74 16.20 6.22
N CYS A 287 -21.86 16.72 6.71
CA CYS A 287 -23.16 16.54 6.08
C CYS A 287 -23.67 17.88 5.54
N GLU A 288 -24.30 17.86 4.38
CA GLU A 288 -25.00 19.01 3.81
C GLU A 288 -26.37 18.55 3.30
N SER A 289 -27.39 19.37 3.54
CA SER A 289 -28.77 19.06 3.16
C SER A 289 -29.28 20.07 2.13
N ALA A 290 -29.97 19.58 1.11
CA ALA A 290 -30.64 20.40 0.11
C ALA A 290 -32.06 19.86 -0.15
N GLY A 291 -33.04 20.47 0.51
CA GLY A 291 -34.41 19.94 0.51
C GLY A 291 -34.48 18.67 1.35
N ARG A 292 -35.02 17.60 0.76
CA ARG A 292 -35.19 16.27 1.38
C ARG A 292 -34.00 15.32 1.19
N VAL A 293 -32.92 15.81 0.57
CA VAL A 293 -31.69 15.05 0.35
C VAL A 293 -30.61 15.58 1.27
N THR A 294 -30.12 14.72 2.14
CA THR A 294 -28.91 14.95 2.94
C THR A 294 -27.78 14.11 2.39
N VAL A 295 -26.59 14.67 2.26
CA VAL A 295 -25.39 13.93 1.85
C VAL A 295 -24.35 14.04 2.95
N CYS A 296 -23.88 12.90 3.43
CA CYS A 296 -22.84 12.81 4.44
C CYS A 296 -21.60 12.13 3.85
N VAL A 297 -20.44 12.76 4.00
CA VAL A 297 -19.13 12.19 3.63
C VAL A 297 -18.15 12.33 4.78
N ALA A 298 -17.09 11.52 4.82
CA ALA A 298 -16.01 11.74 5.76
C ALA A 298 -15.40 13.13 5.55
N ALA A 299 -15.03 13.84 6.63
CA ALA A 299 -14.50 15.20 6.56
C ALA A 299 -13.33 15.39 5.57
N PRO A 300 -12.37 14.44 5.45
CA PRO A 300 -11.31 14.53 4.44
C PRO A 300 -11.84 14.57 2.99
N TYR A 301 -13.01 13.99 2.73
CA TYR A 301 -13.66 13.92 1.42
C TYR A 301 -14.73 14.99 1.21
N ARG A 302 -14.68 16.10 1.95
CA ARG A 302 -15.63 17.21 1.78
C ARG A 302 -15.77 17.70 0.32
N ARG A 303 -14.73 17.56 -0.50
CA ARG A 303 -14.78 17.90 -1.94
C ARG A 303 -15.79 17.04 -2.72
N ALA A 304 -16.04 15.80 -2.30
CA ALA A 304 -16.99 14.89 -2.94
C ALA A 304 -18.45 15.21 -2.63
N LEU A 305 -18.70 15.99 -1.56
CA LEU A 305 -20.04 16.29 -1.08
C LEU A 305 -20.87 17.09 -2.10
N LYS A 306 -20.29 18.11 -2.75
CA LYS A 306 -21.03 18.95 -3.72
C LYS A 306 -21.44 18.17 -4.97
N PRO A 307 -20.55 17.40 -5.63
CA PRO A 307 -20.96 16.50 -6.72
C PRO A 307 -22.08 15.54 -6.32
N ALA A 308 -21.95 14.89 -5.17
CA ALA A 308 -22.95 13.95 -4.65
C ALA A 308 -24.30 14.64 -4.37
N LEU A 309 -24.30 15.82 -3.75
CA LEU A 309 -25.51 16.58 -3.47
C LEU A 309 -26.22 17.03 -4.75
N VAL A 310 -25.48 17.43 -5.79
CA VAL A 310 -26.05 17.81 -7.09
C VAL A 310 -26.71 16.60 -7.77
N VAL A 311 -26.03 15.46 -7.82
CA VAL A 311 -26.56 14.23 -8.42
C VAL A 311 -27.75 13.71 -7.61
N GLY A 312 -27.63 13.64 -6.29
CA GLY A 312 -28.68 13.20 -5.38
C GLY A 312 -29.95 14.04 -5.49
N ARG A 313 -29.80 15.37 -5.51
CA ARG A 313 -30.94 16.28 -5.71
C ARG A 313 -31.60 16.08 -7.09
N LYS A 314 -30.80 15.87 -8.13
CA LYS A 314 -31.31 15.61 -9.47
C LYS A 314 -32.09 14.30 -9.50
N ALA A 315 -31.57 13.25 -8.87
CA ALA A 315 -32.23 11.96 -8.80
C ALA A 315 -33.53 12.01 -8.00
N TYR A 316 -33.52 12.68 -6.84
CA TYR A 316 -34.74 12.86 -6.03
C TYR A 316 -35.82 13.66 -6.76
N ALA A 317 -35.44 14.64 -7.59
CA ALA A 317 -36.39 15.40 -8.39
C ALA A 317 -37.01 14.57 -9.54
N LEU A 318 -36.33 13.52 -9.99
CA LEU A 318 -36.77 12.65 -11.08
C LEU A 318 -37.50 11.40 -10.58
N PHE A 319 -37.13 10.93 -9.39
CA PHE A 319 -37.65 9.74 -8.72
C PHE A 319 -38.09 10.11 -7.30
N PRO A 320 -39.12 10.97 -7.16
CA PRO A 320 -39.51 11.50 -5.86
C PRO A 320 -39.87 10.38 -4.89
N GLN A 321 -39.43 10.58 -3.65
CA GLN A 321 -39.76 9.72 -2.52
C GLN A 321 -40.60 10.54 -1.52
N ASP A 322 -41.50 9.89 -0.79
CA ASP A 322 -42.27 10.58 0.26
C ASP A 322 -41.43 10.89 1.50
N GLU A 323 -40.30 10.20 1.63
CA GLU A 323 -39.40 10.24 2.78
C GLU A 323 -38.15 11.06 2.49
N ASP A 324 -37.53 11.58 3.55
CA ASP A 324 -36.19 12.17 3.47
C ASP A 324 -35.15 11.07 3.23
N ILE A 325 -34.15 11.37 2.43
CA ILE A 325 -33.06 10.44 2.11
C ILE A 325 -31.71 10.99 2.59
N THR A 326 -30.87 10.11 3.11
CA THR A 326 -29.47 10.39 3.39
C THR A 326 -28.57 9.54 2.51
N LEU A 327 -27.79 10.20 1.66
CA LEU A 327 -26.74 9.55 0.88
C LEU A 327 -25.47 9.47 1.73
N VAL A 328 -25.04 8.24 2.00
CA VAL A 328 -23.82 7.93 2.74
C VAL A 328 -22.71 7.76 1.73
N GLY A 329 -21.85 8.78 1.62
CA GLY A 329 -20.77 8.82 0.65
C GLY A 329 -19.42 8.39 1.20
N LEU A 330 -18.38 8.75 0.44
CA LEU A 330 -17.01 8.28 0.61
C LEU A 330 -16.49 8.32 2.05
N GLY A 331 -15.89 7.21 2.47
CA GLY A 331 -15.32 7.01 3.79
C GLY A 331 -16.31 6.80 4.93
N LEU A 332 -17.62 6.71 4.68
CA LEU A 332 -18.61 6.36 5.71
C LEU A 332 -19.30 5.01 5.47
N GLU A 333 -18.91 4.29 4.41
CA GLU A 333 -19.49 2.98 4.07
C GLU A 333 -19.25 1.95 5.19
N GLY A 334 -20.29 1.17 5.49
CA GLY A 334 -20.26 0.13 6.52
C GLY A 334 -20.15 0.64 7.96
N ARG A 335 -20.24 1.96 8.18
CA ARG A 335 -20.17 2.57 9.51
C ARG A 335 -21.56 2.72 10.13
N ASP A 336 -21.62 2.51 11.44
CA ASP A 336 -22.76 2.96 12.23
C ASP A 336 -22.69 4.49 12.37
N LEU A 337 -23.47 5.19 11.53
CA LEU A 337 -23.53 6.65 11.50
C LEU A 337 -23.92 7.28 12.83
N SER A 338 -24.61 6.54 13.71
CA SER A 338 -24.95 7.03 15.06
C SER A 338 -23.72 7.29 15.93
N THR A 339 -22.60 6.63 15.62
CA THR A 339 -21.33 6.76 16.33
C THR A 339 -20.40 7.80 15.71
N VAL A 340 -20.73 8.33 14.53
CA VAL A 340 -19.87 9.26 13.78
C VAL A 340 -20.19 10.70 14.14
N LEU A 341 -19.19 11.42 14.63
CA LEU A 341 -19.33 12.84 14.98
C LEU A 341 -19.67 13.68 13.76
N GLY A 342 -20.68 14.54 13.85
CA GLY A 342 -21.08 15.47 12.78
C GLY A 342 -22.22 14.98 11.90
N VAL A 343 -22.72 13.76 12.12
CA VAL A 343 -23.98 13.29 11.53
C VAL A 343 -25.14 13.73 12.43
N SER A 344 -26.18 14.34 11.84
CA SER A 344 -27.37 14.76 12.58
C SER A 344 -28.32 13.58 12.85
N SER A 345 -29.10 13.66 13.93
CA SER A 345 -30.16 12.68 14.21
C SER A 345 -31.19 12.60 13.08
N GLU A 346 -31.45 13.71 12.39
CA GLU A 346 -32.31 13.76 11.20
C GLU A 346 -31.75 12.89 10.07
N ALA A 347 -30.45 12.96 9.80
CA ALA A 347 -29.82 12.13 8.77
C ALA A 347 -29.88 10.63 9.15
N ILE A 348 -29.70 10.30 10.42
CA ILE A 348 -29.78 8.92 10.94
C ILE A 348 -31.20 8.35 10.83
N ASN A 349 -32.22 9.19 11.04
CA ASN A 349 -33.63 8.77 11.02
C ASN A 349 -34.24 8.72 9.61
N SER A 350 -33.50 9.15 8.59
CA SER A 350 -33.94 9.15 7.19
C SER A 350 -33.58 7.84 6.47
N ARG A 351 -34.14 7.60 5.28
CA ARG A 351 -33.78 6.43 4.48
C ARG A 351 -32.32 6.56 4.01
N MET A 352 -31.47 5.64 4.46
CA MET A 352 -30.05 5.64 4.11
C MET A 352 -29.81 4.93 2.78
N ILE A 353 -29.05 5.58 1.89
CA ILE A 353 -28.58 5.00 0.63
C ILE A 353 -27.05 5.09 0.66
N THR A 354 -26.39 3.95 0.63
CA THR A 354 -24.93 3.87 0.60
C THR A 354 -24.44 4.02 -0.84
N LEU A 355 -23.58 5.01 -1.06
CA LEU A 355 -22.89 5.20 -2.33
C LEU A 355 -21.60 4.38 -2.33
N SER A 356 -21.20 3.90 -3.50
CA SER A 356 -19.99 3.11 -3.68
C SER A 356 -18.73 3.92 -3.36
N ASP A 357 -17.79 3.32 -2.63
CA ASP A 357 -16.48 3.92 -2.32
C ASP A 357 -15.47 3.75 -3.46
N VAL A 358 -15.81 4.29 -4.65
CA VAL A 358 -14.96 4.15 -5.84
C VAL A 358 -14.06 5.37 -6.00
N VAL A 359 -12.75 5.12 -5.93
CA VAL A 359 -11.73 6.05 -6.41
C VAL A 359 -11.71 6.00 -7.94
N VAL A 360 -11.94 7.13 -8.59
CA VAL A 360 -12.10 7.26 -10.04
C VAL A 360 -11.13 8.29 -10.62
N ASP A 361 -10.99 8.35 -11.94
CA ASP A 361 -10.00 9.22 -12.57
C ASP A 361 -10.32 10.73 -12.49
N ASN A 362 -11.60 11.08 -12.31
CA ASN A 362 -12.05 12.48 -12.29
C ASN A 362 -13.46 12.65 -11.70
N GLU A 363 -13.84 13.90 -11.43
CA GLU A 363 -15.16 14.25 -10.88
C GLU A 363 -16.34 13.80 -11.77
N ALA A 364 -16.17 13.77 -13.10
CA ALA A 364 -17.25 13.33 -14.00
C ALA A 364 -17.49 11.83 -13.90
N ALA A 365 -16.42 11.03 -13.83
CA ALA A 365 -16.50 9.60 -13.55
C ALA A 365 -17.12 9.33 -12.18
N TYR A 366 -16.85 10.18 -11.18
CA TYR A 366 -17.45 10.03 -9.85
C TYR A 366 -18.95 10.29 -9.88
N LYS A 367 -19.37 11.37 -10.55
CA LYS A 367 -20.80 11.65 -10.75
C LYS A 367 -21.50 10.50 -11.46
N GLN A 368 -20.83 9.89 -12.44
CA GLN A 368 -21.36 8.74 -13.16
C GLN A 368 -21.53 7.51 -12.24
N SER A 369 -20.56 7.23 -11.37
CA SER A 369 -20.67 6.18 -10.36
C SER A 369 -21.84 6.43 -9.39
N ILE A 370 -22.03 7.66 -8.90
CA ILE A 370 -23.19 8.01 -8.05
C ILE A 370 -24.51 7.83 -8.81
N ILE A 371 -24.56 8.21 -10.09
CA ILE A 371 -25.74 8.01 -10.94
C ILE A 371 -26.09 6.52 -11.02
N GLU A 372 -25.09 5.66 -11.19
CA GLU A 372 -25.27 4.22 -11.27
C GLU A 372 -25.76 3.64 -9.94
N ASP A 373 -25.19 4.05 -8.81
CA ASP A 373 -25.63 3.62 -7.47
C ASP A 373 -27.10 4.00 -7.19
N LEU A 374 -27.46 5.26 -7.49
CA LEU A 374 -28.83 5.71 -7.32
C LEU A 374 -29.80 5.02 -8.28
N ALA A 375 -29.38 4.74 -9.51
CA ALA A 375 -30.19 3.98 -10.46
C ALA A 375 -30.44 2.54 -9.98
N ILE A 376 -29.45 1.90 -9.33
CA ILE A 376 -29.59 0.58 -8.72
C ILE A 376 -30.63 0.61 -7.59
N GLU A 377 -30.50 1.60 -6.70
CA GLU A 377 -31.38 1.74 -5.55
C GLU A 377 -32.83 2.02 -5.99
N PHE A 378 -33.04 2.98 -6.89
CA PHE A 378 -34.38 3.34 -7.35
C PHE A 378 -35.02 2.33 -8.30
N SER A 379 -34.23 1.45 -8.95
CA SER A 379 -34.79 0.36 -9.73
C SER A 379 -35.30 -0.81 -8.89
N GLY A 380 -35.17 -0.75 -7.55
CA GLY A 380 -35.56 -1.83 -6.64
C GLY A 380 -34.65 -3.06 -6.73
N MET A 381 -33.49 -2.96 -7.41
CA MET A 381 -32.66 -4.14 -7.75
C MET A 381 -32.19 -4.88 -6.50
N ASN A 382 -31.94 -4.15 -5.42
CA ASN A 382 -31.54 -4.68 -4.11
C ASN A 382 -32.66 -5.51 -3.45
N GLU A 383 -33.93 -5.20 -3.74
CA GLU A 383 -35.11 -5.88 -3.21
C GLU A 383 -35.50 -7.09 -4.08
N CYS A 384 -35.07 -7.13 -5.35
CA CYS A 384 -35.42 -8.16 -6.34
C CYS A 384 -34.58 -9.44 -6.30
N ALA A 385 -33.76 -9.65 -5.26
CA ALA A 385 -32.73 -10.69 -5.21
C ALA A 385 -33.22 -12.16 -5.31
N ASN A 386 -34.54 -12.42 -5.29
CA ASN A 386 -35.11 -13.78 -5.18
C ASN A 386 -35.78 -14.34 -6.45
N GLY A 387 -35.66 -13.71 -7.63
CA GLY A 387 -36.19 -14.28 -8.88
C GLY A 387 -35.50 -13.77 -10.15
N GLU A 388 -35.13 -14.68 -11.07
CA GLU A 388 -34.42 -14.36 -12.33
C GLU A 388 -35.17 -13.32 -13.19
N GLU A 389 -36.50 -13.40 -13.23
CA GLU A 389 -37.33 -12.48 -14.01
C GLU A 389 -37.37 -11.06 -13.41
N GLY A 390 -37.55 -10.96 -12.08
CA GLY A 390 -37.52 -9.67 -11.38
C GLY A 390 -36.16 -8.97 -11.44
N LEU A 391 -35.07 -9.74 -11.37
CA LEU A 391 -33.71 -9.21 -11.50
C LEU A 391 -33.44 -8.66 -12.91
N ASN A 392 -33.84 -9.38 -13.96
CA ASN A 392 -33.69 -8.91 -15.34
C ASN A 392 -34.47 -7.60 -15.59
N ASN A 393 -35.65 -7.47 -14.98
CA ASN A 393 -36.48 -6.28 -15.09
C ASN A 393 -35.83 -5.07 -14.39
N ALA A 394 -35.30 -5.28 -13.18
CA ALA A 394 -34.56 -4.24 -12.45
C ALA A 394 -33.28 -3.80 -13.19
N VAL A 395 -32.56 -4.72 -13.84
CA VAL A 395 -31.38 -4.38 -14.66
C VAL A 395 -31.73 -3.49 -15.85
N LYS A 396 -32.81 -3.81 -16.59
CA LYS A 396 -33.28 -2.96 -17.70
C LYS A 396 -33.69 -1.57 -17.21
N LEU A 397 -34.37 -1.51 -16.06
CA LEU A 397 -34.81 -0.26 -15.46
C LEU A 397 -33.62 0.59 -15.00
N ARG A 398 -32.61 -0.02 -14.37
CA ARG A 398 -31.33 0.64 -14.00
C ARG A 398 -30.68 1.33 -15.20
N VAL A 399 -30.55 0.65 -16.34
CA VAL A 399 -29.94 1.21 -17.56
C VAL A 399 -30.73 2.44 -18.04
N THR A 400 -32.06 2.36 -17.99
CA THR A 400 -32.95 3.45 -18.41
C THR A 400 -32.84 4.65 -17.47
N MET A 401 -32.88 4.42 -16.14
CA MET A 401 -32.72 5.44 -15.12
C MET A 401 -31.35 6.14 -15.19
N SER A 402 -30.27 5.38 -15.39
CA SER A 402 -28.92 5.95 -15.57
C SER A 402 -28.84 6.86 -16.81
N ARG A 403 -29.50 6.49 -17.91
CA ARG A 403 -29.60 7.34 -19.11
C ARG A 403 -30.38 8.63 -18.84
N ILE A 404 -31.50 8.56 -18.13
CA ILE A 404 -32.32 9.74 -17.79
C ILE A 404 -31.59 10.65 -16.80
N LEU A 405 -30.90 10.06 -15.82
CA LEU A 405 -30.05 10.79 -14.87
C LEU A 405 -28.87 11.48 -15.54
N SER A 406 -28.31 10.92 -16.61
CA SER A 406 -27.25 11.57 -17.39
C SER A 406 -27.81 12.61 -18.37
N ASN A 407 -28.98 12.38 -18.99
CA ASN A 407 -29.58 13.25 -19.99
C ASN A 407 -30.98 13.78 -19.60
N ARG A 408 -31.06 15.03 -19.12
CA ARG A 408 -32.31 15.64 -18.61
C ARG A 408 -33.43 15.80 -19.65
N LYS A 409 -33.12 15.73 -20.96
CA LYS A 409 -34.13 15.94 -22.01
C LYS A 409 -35.17 14.82 -22.10
N GLU A 410 -34.86 13.63 -21.58
CA GLU A 410 -35.70 12.43 -21.62
C GLU A 410 -36.55 12.26 -20.34
N ALA A 411 -36.51 13.24 -19.43
CA ALA A 411 -37.05 13.10 -18.07
C ALA A 411 -38.56 13.38 -17.93
N GLY A 412 -39.16 14.17 -18.83
CA GLY A 412 -40.49 14.76 -18.62
C GLY A 412 -41.59 13.71 -18.41
N ASP A 413 -41.74 12.80 -19.36
CA ASP A 413 -42.78 11.77 -19.33
C ASP A 413 -42.44 10.62 -18.35
N PHE A 414 -41.15 10.44 -18.05
CA PHE A 414 -40.71 9.35 -17.17
C PHE A 414 -41.03 9.59 -15.69
N THR A 415 -40.98 10.83 -15.21
CA THR A 415 -41.23 11.11 -13.78
C THR A 415 -42.67 10.76 -13.39
N GLU A 416 -43.65 11.14 -14.21
CA GLU A 416 -45.06 10.78 -13.99
C GLU A 416 -45.29 9.27 -14.11
N TRP A 417 -44.65 8.62 -15.09
CA TRP A 417 -44.69 7.17 -15.20
C TRP A 417 -44.11 6.47 -13.96
N TYR A 418 -42.97 6.94 -13.46
CA TYR A 418 -42.30 6.34 -12.30
C TYR A 418 -43.15 6.47 -11.04
N GLU A 419 -43.76 7.63 -10.80
CA GLU A 419 -44.68 7.82 -9.66
C GLU A 419 -45.85 6.83 -9.70
N ASN A 420 -46.46 6.64 -10.87
CA ASN A 420 -47.59 5.73 -11.05
C ASN A 420 -47.21 4.25 -10.86
N HIS A 421 -45.96 3.87 -11.12
CA HIS A 421 -45.50 2.48 -11.08
C HIS A 421 -44.53 2.16 -9.92
N ARG A 422 -44.29 3.10 -9.00
CA ARG A 422 -43.31 2.97 -7.90
C ARG A 422 -43.49 1.71 -7.06
N ASN A 423 -44.74 1.38 -6.70
CA ASN A 423 -45.06 0.20 -5.89
C ASN A 423 -44.78 -1.11 -6.63
N GLU A 424 -44.89 -1.09 -7.96
CA GLU A 424 -44.67 -2.25 -8.81
C GLU A 424 -43.18 -2.45 -9.11
N ILE A 425 -42.42 -1.34 -9.20
CA ILE A 425 -40.95 -1.34 -9.27
C ILE A 425 -40.35 -1.95 -8.00
N GLN A 426 -40.80 -1.51 -6.81
CA GLN A 426 -40.35 -2.05 -5.52
C GLN A 426 -40.75 -3.53 -5.32
N ARG A 427 -41.83 -3.98 -5.97
CA ARG A 427 -42.25 -5.40 -5.97
C ARG A 427 -41.63 -6.22 -7.10
N CYS A 428 -40.75 -5.62 -7.91
CA CYS A 428 -40.05 -6.26 -9.02
C CYS A 428 -40.98 -6.82 -10.10
N SER A 429 -42.20 -6.29 -10.20
CA SER A 429 -43.24 -6.79 -11.12
C SER A 429 -43.27 -6.04 -12.46
N LEU A 430 -42.43 -5.01 -12.63
CA LEU A 430 -42.52 -4.10 -13.77
C LEU A 430 -41.24 -4.01 -14.61
N THR A 431 -41.41 -3.89 -15.93
CA THR A 431 -40.34 -3.63 -16.91
C THR A 431 -40.42 -2.22 -17.45
N ALA A 432 -39.28 -1.62 -17.80
CA ALA A 432 -39.23 -0.34 -18.52
C ALA A 432 -39.93 -0.38 -19.90
N GLU A 433 -40.15 -1.57 -20.47
CA GLU A 433 -40.86 -1.78 -21.75
C GLU A 433 -42.40 -1.73 -21.61
N SER A 434 -42.93 -1.67 -20.39
CA SER A 434 -44.38 -1.69 -20.14
C SER A 434 -45.10 -0.35 -20.34
N GLY A 435 -44.38 0.73 -20.73
CA GLY A 435 -45.04 1.98 -21.12
C GLY A 435 -44.20 3.26 -21.12
N ILE A 436 -42.92 3.21 -21.53
CA ILE A 436 -42.12 4.41 -21.82
C ILE A 436 -42.14 4.71 -23.31
#